data_AF-A0A0X8VE09-F1
#
_entry.id   AF-A0A0X8VE09-F1
#
_cell.length_a   1.000
_cell.length_b   1.000
_cell.length_c   1.000
_cell.angle_alpha   90.00
_cell.angle_beta   90.00
_cell.angle_gamma   90.00
#
_symmetry.space_group_name_H-M   'P 1'
#
loop_
_entity.id
_entity.type
_entity.pdbx_description
1 polymer ?
#
loop_
_entity_poly.entity_id
_entity_poly.type
_entity_poly.pdbx_seq_one_letter_code
_entity_poly.pdbx_strand_id
1 'polypeptide(L)'
;MYPYNRNTRNNNHSLEIKERGTGSPGTSGTPTMQGTPTMNGTPTMGGTPTMQGTPTMNGTPTMQGTPTMRGTPTMGGTPTMQGTPTMRGTPTMGGTPTMQGTPTMRGTPTMGGTPTMQGTPTMRGTPTMSGTPTMRGTPTISGNNGTNGINGVLTENQKAALAEDHHLMEILYMAQQDSADMAERYANLMTDPNMASSANVLKTMYLDELKHINQLKEAYYLITGTRDTNEITGTTPDTLGQELLEDTLLLEIDNGDFYRSLFLSMPSQDLRDIFFEISADKMSHGNALSYLFAKYYAG
;
A
#
# COMPACT_ATOMS: atom_id res chain seq x y z
N MET A 1 -15.68 -73.04 23.57
CA MET A 1 -16.77 -72.07 23.36
C MET A 1 -16.24 -70.99 22.42
N TYR A 2 -16.57 -71.09 21.13
CA TYR A 2 -16.44 -70.06 20.06
C TYR A 2 -17.87 -69.85 19.53
N PRO A 3 -18.31 -68.65 19.04
CA PRO A 3 -17.81 -67.95 17.84
C PRO A 3 -17.58 -66.42 18.06
N TYR A 4 -16.82 -65.64 17.26
CA TYR A 4 -16.88 -65.26 15.83
C TYR A 4 -17.79 -64.04 15.50
N ASN A 5 -17.16 -62.90 15.16
CA ASN A 5 -17.37 -62.00 14.00
C ASN A 5 -18.79 -61.43 13.66
N ARG A 6 -18.96 -60.09 13.59
CA ARG A 6 -19.13 -59.32 12.31
C ARG A 6 -19.41 -57.81 12.48
N ASN A 7 -18.80 -57.04 11.57
CA ASN A 7 -19.15 -55.70 11.10
C ASN A 7 -20.66 -55.42 10.97
N THR A 8 -21.07 -54.21 11.32
CA THR A 8 -22.13 -53.45 10.62
C THR A 8 -21.69 -52.00 10.39
N ARG A 9 -21.91 -51.53 9.14
CA ARG A 9 -21.70 -50.17 8.63
C ARG A 9 -22.81 -49.21 9.08
N ASN A 10 -22.55 -47.91 8.86
CA ASN A 10 -23.48 -46.77 8.71
C ASN A 10 -24.12 -46.25 10.02
N ASN A 11 -24.23 -44.94 10.31
CA ASN A 11 -24.38 -43.76 9.46
C ASN A 11 -23.89 -42.49 10.16
N ASN A 12 -23.60 -41.48 9.33
CA ASN A 12 -23.47 -40.05 9.63
C ASN A 12 -24.33 -39.54 10.78
N HIS A 13 -23.81 -38.56 11.54
CA HIS A 13 -24.50 -37.27 11.69
C HIS A 13 -23.53 -36.17 12.14
N SER A 14 -23.31 -35.25 11.20
CA SER A 14 -22.74 -33.92 11.38
C SER A 14 -23.52 -33.15 12.46
N LEU A 15 -22.82 -32.60 13.45
CA LEU A 15 -23.39 -31.61 14.35
C LEU A 15 -23.24 -30.22 13.73
N GLU A 16 -24.31 -29.85 13.05
CA GLU A 16 -24.66 -28.51 12.60
C GLU A 16 -24.82 -27.59 13.82
N ILE A 17 -23.93 -26.61 14.00
CA ILE A 17 -24.25 -25.45 14.84
C ILE A 17 -24.87 -24.39 13.95
N LYS A 18 -26.19 -24.33 14.07
CA LYS A 18 -27.12 -23.40 13.46
C LYS A 18 -26.91 -22.00 14.05
N GLU A 19 -26.76 -21.00 13.18
CA GLU A 19 -26.65 -19.59 13.56
C GLU A 19 -27.90 -19.08 14.31
N ARG A 20 -27.67 -18.19 15.29
CA ARG A 20 -28.57 -17.08 15.59
C ARG A 20 -27.73 -15.82 15.82
N GLY A 21 -27.87 -14.85 14.91
CA GLY A 21 -27.42 -13.48 15.11
C GLY A 21 -28.33 -12.73 16.09
N THR A 22 -27.72 -11.95 16.98
CA THR A 22 -28.15 -10.64 17.50
C THR A 22 -27.27 -10.31 18.71
N GLY A 23 -26.18 -9.59 18.48
CA GLY A 23 -25.33 -9.06 19.53
C GLY A 23 -24.26 -8.18 18.92
N SER A 24 -24.32 -6.88 19.17
CA SER A 24 -23.18 -5.99 18.95
C SER A 24 -22.05 -6.46 19.86
N PRO A 25 -20.90 -6.95 19.35
CA PRO A 25 -19.81 -7.38 20.20
C PRO A 25 -18.94 -6.17 20.53
N GLY A 26 -19.39 -5.35 21.48
CA GLY A 26 -18.53 -4.37 22.14
C GLY A 26 -17.64 -5.08 23.17
N THR A 27 -16.58 -5.76 22.73
CA THR A 27 -15.62 -6.38 23.65
C THR A 27 -14.48 -5.40 23.94
N SER A 28 -14.56 -4.71 25.07
CA SER A 28 -13.44 -4.00 25.68
C SER A 28 -12.64 -4.98 26.55
N GLY A 29 -11.72 -5.73 25.92
CA GLY A 29 -10.86 -6.71 26.58
C GLY A 29 -9.74 -7.21 25.65
N THR A 30 -8.98 -8.21 26.07
CA THR A 30 -7.94 -8.85 25.25
C THR A 30 -8.51 -10.13 24.60
N PRO A 31 -9.20 -10.09 23.44
CA PRO A 31 -9.75 -11.29 22.83
C PRO A 31 -8.65 -12.13 22.17
N THR A 32 -8.66 -13.43 22.43
CA THR A 32 -7.78 -14.41 21.76
C THR A 32 -8.64 -15.46 21.06
N MET A 33 -8.49 -15.61 19.75
CA MET A 33 -9.16 -16.63 18.94
C MET A 33 -8.13 -17.59 18.30
N GLN A 34 -8.41 -18.88 18.35
CA GLN A 34 -7.63 -19.94 17.69
C GLN A 34 -8.54 -20.74 16.74
N GLY A 35 -8.17 -20.87 15.47
CA GLY A 35 -8.89 -21.70 14.49
C GLY A 35 -9.34 -20.93 13.23
N THR A 36 -10.44 -21.37 12.62
CA THR A 36 -11.04 -20.77 11.40
C THR A 36 -12.30 -19.99 11.76
N PRO A 37 -12.20 -18.72 12.19
CA PRO A 37 -13.36 -17.90 12.51
C PRO A 37 -13.94 -17.21 11.25
N THR A 38 -15.27 -17.19 11.14
CA THR A 38 -15.99 -16.43 10.12
C THR A 38 -16.91 -15.42 10.79
N MET A 39 -16.80 -14.14 10.42
CA MET A 39 -17.68 -13.05 10.89
C MET A 39 -18.33 -12.34 9.71
N ASN A 40 -19.64 -12.11 9.80
CA ASN A 40 -20.45 -11.38 8.82
C ASN A 40 -21.05 -10.13 9.48
N GLY A 41 -20.92 -8.95 8.84
CA GLY A 41 -21.56 -7.69 9.30
C GLY A 41 -20.56 -6.58 9.65
N THR A 42 -20.89 -5.73 10.63
CA THR A 42 -20.04 -4.63 11.12
C THR A 42 -19.37 -5.01 12.45
N PRO A 43 -18.21 -5.71 12.44
CA PRO A 43 -17.49 -6.04 13.67
C PRO A 43 -16.67 -4.84 14.16
N THR A 44 -16.76 -4.56 15.46
CA THR A 44 -15.91 -3.57 16.14
C THR A 44 -15.13 -4.26 17.26
N MET A 45 -13.80 -4.18 17.22
CA MET A 45 -12.94 -4.69 18.29
C MET A 45 -12.06 -3.57 18.84
N GLY A 46 -12.00 -3.45 20.18
CA GLY A 46 -11.11 -2.53 20.88
C GLY A 46 -10.10 -3.27 21.76
N GLY A 47 -8.89 -2.72 21.90
CA GLY A 47 -7.84 -3.26 22.78
C GLY A 47 -6.77 -4.05 22.03
N THR A 48 -6.30 -5.16 22.60
CA THR A 48 -5.24 -6.01 22.01
C THR A 48 -5.83 -7.32 21.50
N PRO A 49 -6.42 -7.36 20.28
CA PRO A 49 -6.94 -8.59 19.73
C PRO A 49 -5.82 -9.47 19.15
N THR A 50 -5.86 -10.76 19.45
CA THR A 50 -4.96 -11.77 18.88
C THR A 50 -5.74 -12.86 18.15
N MET A 51 -5.52 -13.00 16.85
CA MET A 51 -6.10 -14.09 16.05
C MET A 51 -5.01 -15.00 15.49
N GLN A 52 -5.20 -16.31 15.65
CA GLN A 52 -4.36 -17.35 15.05
C GLN A 52 -5.21 -18.26 14.15
N GLY A 53 -4.77 -18.47 12.91
CA GLY A 53 -5.42 -19.37 11.95
C GLY A 53 -5.89 -18.67 10.69
N THR A 54 -7.05 -19.06 10.17
CA THR A 54 -7.60 -18.56 8.89
C THR A 54 -8.86 -17.72 9.15
N PRO A 55 -8.73 -16.44 9.57
CA PRO A 55 -9.90 -15.60 9.84
C PRO A 55 -10.50 -15.02 8.56
N THR A 56 -11.83 -15.06 8.45
CA THR A 56 -12.59 -14.43 7.36
C THR A 56 -13.56 -13.42 7.93
N MET A 57 -13.44 -12.15 7.52
CA MET A 57 -14.34 -11.06 7.88
C MET A 57 -14.96 -10.45 6.63
N ASN A 58 -16.29 -10.42 6.56
CA ASN A 58 -17.04 -9.78 5.48
C ASN A 58 -17.85 -8.59 6.03
N GLY A 59 -17.73 -7.40 5.41
CA GLY A 59 -18.50 -6.20 5.76
C GLY A 59 -17.60 -5.00 6.09
N THR A 60 -17.94 -4.21 7.11
CA THR A 60 -17.17 -3.02 7.52
C THR A 60 -16.45 -3.29 8.84
N PRO A 61 -15.24 -3.88 8.84
CA PRO A 61 -14.52 -4.17 10.07
C PRO A 61 -13.78 -2.94 10.59
N THR A 62 -13.90 -2.67 11.89
CA THR A 62 -13.15 -1.62 12.59
C THR A 62 -12.34 -2.23 13.74
N MET A 63 -11.02 -2.07 13.71
CA MET A 63 -10.12 -2.47 14.79
C MET A 63 -9.37 -1.26 15.34
N GLN A 64 -9.44 -1.08 16.66
CA GLN A 64 -8.70 -0.05 17.39
C GLN A 64 -7.72 -0.69 18.38
N GLY A 65 -6.47 -0.23 18.39
CA GLY A 65 -5.44 -0.64 19.35
C GLY A 65 -4.28 -1.41 18.71
N THR A 66 -3.85 -2.51 19.33
CA THR A 66 -2.68 -3.28 18.89
C THR A 66 -3.09 -4.65 18.34
N PRO A 67 -3.67 -4.75 17.12
CA PRO A 67 -4.13 -6.02 16.59
C PRO A 67 -2.95 -6.88 16.11
N THR A 68 -2.97 -8.17 16.47
CA THR A 68 -2.02 -9.18 15.99
C THR A 68 -2.76 -10.30 15.27
N MET A 69 -2.49 -10.49 13.97
CA MET A 69 -3.02 -11.61 13.19
C MET A 69 -1.90 -12.49 12.67
N ARG A 70 -2.06 -13.81 12.82
CA ARG A 70 -1.14 -14.83 12.30
C ARG A 70 -1.89 -15.86 11.46
N GLY A 71 -1.48 -16.04 10.21
CA GLY A 71 -2.04 -17.02 9.27
C GLY A 71 -2.52 -16.37 7.97
N THR A 72 -3.64 -16.82 7.40
CA THR A 72 -4.19 -16.32 6.13
C THR A 72 -5.47 -15.51 6.38
N PRO A 73 -5.37 -14.22 6.76
CA PRO A 73 -6.56 -13.40 7.00
C PRO A 73 -7.17 -12.92 5.68
N THR A 74 -8.49 -13.03 5.55
CA THR A 74 -9.26 -12.47 4.44
C THR A 74 -10.26 -11.45 4.98
N MET A 75 -10.17 -10.21 4.52
CA MET A 75 -11.08 -9.11 4.86
C MET A 75 -11.70 -8.56 3.57
N GLY A 76 -13.02 -8.59 3.47
CA GLY A 76 -13.77 -7.99 2.36
C GLY A 76 -14.65 -6.82 2.82
N GLY A 77 -14.63 -5.70 2.08
CA GLY A 77 -15.43 -4.49 2.32
C GLY A 77 -14.56 -3.27 2.64
N THR A 78 -14.95 -2.43 3.60
CA THR A 78 -14.19 -1.21 3.97
C THR A 78 -13.48 -1.43 5.30
N PRO A 79 -12.25 -1.99 5.33
CA PRO A 79 -11.54 -2.23 6.58
C PRO A 79 -10.88 -0.95 7.09
N THR A 80 -11.07 -0.65 8.37
CA THR A 80 -10.38 0.44 9.07
C THR A 80 -9.60 -0.10 10.26
N MET A 81 -8.28 0.13 10.27
CA MET A 81 -7.41 -0.22 11.40
C MET A 81 -6.71 1.03 11.92
N GLN A 82 -6.79 1.24 13.23
CA GLN A 82 -6.08 2.31 13.94
C GLN A 82 -5.14 1.72 15.00
N GLY A 83 -3.88 2.16 14.99
CA GLY A 83 -2.87 1.82 16.01
C GLY A 83 -1.64 1.10 15.44
N THR A 84 -1.14 0.07 16.11
CA THR A 84 0.07 -0.67 15.68
C THR A 84 -0.29 -2.07 15.18
N PRO A 85 -0.86 -2.22 13.98
CA PRO A 85 -1.26 -3.52 13.48
C PRO A 85 -0.04 -4.36 13.09
N THR A 86 -0.02 -5.61 13.54
CA THR A 86 0.98 -6.60 13.14
C THR A 86 0.28 -7.77 12.43
N MET A 87 0.56 -7.94 11.14
CA MET A 87 0.04 -9.05 10.33
C MET A 87 1.18 -9.95 9.85
N ARG A 88 1.02 -11.27 10.05
CA ARG A 88 1.98 -12.28 9.60
C ARG A 88 1.29 -13.37 8.78
N GLY A 89 1.71 -13.54 7.52
CA GLY A 89 1.21 -14.57 6.60
C GLY A 89 0.75 -13.96 5.28
N THR A 90 -0.30 -14.51 4.66
CA THR A 90 -0.84 -14.03 3.37
C THR A 90 -2.16 -13.29 3.59
N PRO A 91 -2.13 -11.97 3.92
CA PRO A 91 -3.36 -11.21 4.09
C PRO A 91 -3.97 -10.84 2.74
N THR A 92 -5.28 -11.00 2.60
CA THR A 92 -6.05 -10.51 1.45
C THR A 92 -7.07 -9.50 1.94
N MET A 93 -6.99 -8.26 1.48
CA MET A 93 -7.93 -7.18 1.76
C MET A 93 -8.57 -6.72 0.45
N GLY A 94 -9.90 -6.67 0.37
CA GLY A 94 -10.62 -6.15 -0.78
C GLY A 94 -11.56 -5.01 -0.39
N GLY A 95 -11.60 -3.93 -1.19
CA GLY A 95 -12.39 -2.70 -1.00
C GLY A 95 -11.51 -1.47 -0.72
N THR A 96 -11.95 -0.52 0.11
CA THR A 96 -11.18 0.71 0.42
C THR A 96 -10.48 0.55 1.78
N PRO A 97 -9.25 -0.02 1.87
CA PRO A 97 -8.60 -0.21 3.15
C PRO A 97 -8.00 1.10 3.66
N THR A 98 -8.25 1.43 4.93
CA THR A 98 -7.62 2.55 5.63
C THR A 98 -6.83 2.03 6.83
N MET A 99 -5.52 2.27 6.83
CA MET A 99 -4.62 1.96 7.95
C MET A 99 -3.99 3.24 8.50
N GLN A 100 -4.09 3.45 9.81
CA GLN A 100 -3.44 4.56 10.52
C GLN A 100 -2.51 4.03 11.61
N GLY A 101 -1.27 4.54 11.67
CA GLY A 101 -0.27 4.25 12.69
C GLY A 101 1.00 3.58 12.15
N THR A 102 1.62 2.67 12.90
CA THR A 102 2.86 1.97 12.46
C THR A 102 2.55 0.53 12.04
N PRO A 103 2.03 0.29 10.82
CA PRO A 103 1.71 -1.06 10.37
C PRO A 103 2.98 -1.86 10.11
N THR A 104 3.02 -3.08 10.66
CA THR A 104 4.04 -4.07 10.34
C THR A 104 3.39 -5.25 9.63
N MET A 105 3.76 -5.49 8.38
CA MET A 105 3.26 -6.60 7.58
C MET A 105 4.41 -7.54 7.18
N ARG A 106 4.24 -8.84 7.42
CA ARG A 106 5.21 -9.88 7.04
C ARG A 106 4.53 -10.98 6.22
N GLY A 107 4.94 -11.16 4.97
CA GLY A 107 4.42 -12.16 4.02
C GLY A 107 3.90 -11.50 2.74
N THR A 108 2.96 -12.13 2.03
CA THR A 108 2.48 -11.65 0.72
C THR A 108 1.10 -10.98 0.84
N PRO A 109 1.03 -9.66 1.11
CA PRO A 109 -0.25 -8.96 1.13
C PRO A 109 -0.85 -8.82 -0.27
N THR A 110 -2.15 -9.02 -0.39
CA THR A 110 -2.91 -8.62 -1.59
C THR A 110 -3.98 -7.63 -1.15
N MET A 111 -3.97 -6.43 -1.74
CA MET A 111 -4.93 -5.37 -1.50
C MET A 111 -5.61 -5.02 -2.83
N GLY A 112 -6.93 -5.06 -2.89
CA GLY A 112 -7.70 -4.56 -4.04
C GLY A 112 -8.61 -3.41 -3.65
N GLY A 113 -8.69 -2.37 -4.50
CA GLY A 113 -9.36 -1.07 -4.31
C GLY A 113 -8.37 0.07 -4.03
N THR A 114 -8.82 1.24 -3.59
CA THR A 114 -7.98 2.43 -3.29
C THR A 114 -7.43 2.33 -1.85
N PRO A 115 -6.17 1.92 -1.61
CA PRO A 115 -5.63 1.86 -0.26
C PRO A 115 -5.19 3.24 0.23
N THR A 116 -5.52 3.56 1.48
CA THR A 116 -4.96 4.72 2.19
C THR A 116 -4.21 4.25 3.43
N MET A 117 -2.91 4.51 3.47
CA MET A 117 -2.05 4.19 4.61
C MET A 117 -1.44 5.47 5.17
N GLN A 118 -1.59 5.72 6.47
CA GLN A 118 -1.00 6.86 7.16
C GLN A 118 -0.06 6.37 8.28
N GLY A 119 1.21 6.82 8.28
CA GLY A 119 2.26 6.56 9.27
C GLY A 119 3.50 5.87 8.68
N THR A 120 4.37 5.28 9.50
CA THR A 120 5.60 4.59 9.06
C THR A 120 5.33 3.11 8.78
N PRO A 121 5.12 2.67 7.52
CA PRO A 121 4.96 1.25 7.24
C PRO A 121 6.29 0.51 7.24
N THR A 122 6.28 -0.67 7.86
CA THR A 122 7.32 -1.68 7.68
C THR A 122 6.70 -2.91 7.02
N MET A 123 7.00 -3.13 5.75
CA MET A 123 6.54 -4.29 4.99
C MET A 123 7.71 -5.20 4.65
N ARG A 124 7.53 -6.52 4.84
CA ARG A 124 8.50 -7.56 4.52
C ARG A 124 7.81 -8.70 3.75
N GLY A 125 7.94 -8.71 2.42
CA GLY A 125 7.40 -9.72 1.50
C GLY A 125 6.79 -9.08 0.23
N THR A 126 6.10 -9.82 -0.64
CA THR A 126 5.53 -9.30 -1.91
C THR A 126 4.14 -8.68 -1.67
N PRO A 127 3.90 -7.35 -1.64
CA PRO A 127 2.53 -6.88 -1.81
C PRO A 127 2.03 -7.16 -3.25
N THR A 128 0.71 -7.01 -3.42
CA THR A 128 0.02 -6.91 -4.72
C THR A 128 -1.12 -5.95 -4.47
N MET A 129 -0.98 -4.69 -4.90
CA MET A 129 -2.01 -3.66 -4.81
C MET A 129 -2.69 -3.43 -6.15
N SER A 130 -4.02 -3.50 -6.21
CA SER A 130 -4.81 -3.14 -7.39
C SER A 130 -5.76 -1.99 -7.07
N GLY A 131 -5.47 -0.80 -7.60
CA GLY A 131 -6.22 0.46 -7.38
C GLY A 131 -5.29 1.62 -7.01
N THR A 132 -5.79 2.86 -6.98
CA THR A 132 -4.99 4.07 -6.72
C THR A 132 -4.51 4.12 -5.27
N PRO A 133 -3.20 3.97 -4.98
CA PRO A 133 -2.71 3.99 -3.61
C PRO A 133 -2.46 5.42 -3.12
N THR A 134 -2.71 5.64 -1.82
CA THR A 134 -2.31 6.85 -1.09
C THR A 134 -1.53 6.42 0.14
N MET A 135 -0.20 6.57 0.12
CA MET A 135 0.67 6.29 1.27
C MET A 135 1.22 7.60 1.84
N ARG A 136 0.78 7.96 3.05
CA ARG A 136 1.24 9.10 3.82
C ARG A 136 2.15 8.64 4.96
N GLY A 137 3.46 8.69 4.76
CA GLY A 137 4.46 8.48 5.81
C GLY A 137 5.61 7.59 5.36
N THR A 138 6.62 7.38 6.22
CA THR A 138 7.93 6.90 5.75
C THR A 138 8.00 5.37 5.69
N PRO A 139 8.07 4.74 4.50
CA PRO A 139 8.34 3.31 4.39
C PRO A 139 9.75 2.98 4.86
N THR A 140 9.86 2.00 5.75
CA THR A 140 11.14 1.41 6.13
C THR A 140 11.27 0.03 5.48
N ILE A 141 12.14 -0.09 4.49
CA ILE A 141 12.55 -1.37 3.90
C ILE A 141 13.83 -1.81 4.63
N SER A 142 13.81 -3.01 5.20
CA SER A 142 14.95 -3.53 5.97
C SER A 142 16.04 -4.07 5.04
N GLY A 143 16.74 -3.19 4.32
CA GLY A 143 17.99 -3.50 3.64
C GLY A 143 19.12 -3.67 4.66
N ASN A 144 19.88 -4.76 4.56
CA ASN A 144 21.04 -4.98 5.43
C ASN A 144 22.04 -3.83 5.22
N ASN A 145 22.19 -2.97 6.22
CA ASN A 145 23.02 -1.78 6.15
C ASN A 145 24.51 -2.19 6.27
N GLY A 146 25.03 -2.78 5.20
CA GLY A 146 26.45 -3.04 5.01
C GLY A 146 27.07 -1.87 4.28
N THR A 147 27.66 -0.93 5.02
CA THR A 147 28.54 0.11 4.48
C THR A 147 29.75 -0.56 3.84
N ASN A 148 29.71 -0.82 2.52
CA ASN A 148 30.89 -1.05 1.68
C ASN A 148 30.48 -1.01 0.20
N GLY A 149 30.13 0.19 -0.27
CA GLY A 149 30.07 0.53 -1.68
C GLY A 149 30.91 1.78 -1.90
N ILE A 150 32.23 1.62 -1.94
CA ILE A 150 33.10 2.69 -2.43
C ILE A 150 32.79 2.79 -3.93
N ASN A 151 32.22 3.92 -4.36
CA ASN A 151 31.86 4.31 -5.75
C ASN A 151 30.38 4.22 -6.19
N GLY A 152 29.40 4.36 -5.30
CA GLY A 152 28.01 4.69 -5.69
C GLY A 152 27.17 3.56 -6.32
N VAL A 153 27.81 2.55 -6.92
CA VAL A 153 27.19 1.39 -7.55
C VAL A 153 26.87 0.29 -6.52
N LEU A 154 25.76 -0.43 -6.72
CA LEU A 154 25.43 -1.63 -5.93
C LEU A 154 26.44 -2.76 -6.15
N THR A 155 26.87 -3.40 -5.07
CA THR A 155 27.57 -4.70 -5.13
C THR A 155 26.60 -5.82 -5.57
N GLU A 156 27.12 -6.92 -6.12
CA GLU A 156 26.28 -8.06 -6.55
C GLU A 156 25.45 -8.64 -5.40
N ASN A 157 25.99 -8.69 -4.17
CA ASN A 157 25.23 -9.13 -3.01
C ASN A 157 24.09 -8.16 -2.64
N GLN A 158 24.29 -6.84 -2.81
CA GLN A 158 23.23 -5.86 -2.60
C GLN A 158 22.18 -5.91 -3.70
N LYS A 159 22.59 -6.07 -4.97
CA LYS A 159 21.65 -6.29 -6.09
C LYS A 159 20.78 -7.50 -5.83
N ALA A 160 21.37 -8.64 -5.50
CA ALA A 160 20.64 -9.86 -5.17
C ALA A 160 19.65 -9.64 -4.01
N ALA A 161 20.10 -9.00 -2.91
CA ALA A 161 19.23 -8.74 -1.76
C ALA A 161 18.06 -7.79 -2.08
N LEU A 162 18.28 -6.76 -2.90
CA LEU A 162 17.23 -5.81 -3.32
C LEU A 162 16.30 -6.41 -4.37
N ALA A 163 16.83 -7.24 -5.29
CA ALA A 163 16.03 -7.93 -6.31
C ALA A 163 15.14 -9.03 -5.71
N GLU A 164 15.60 -9.70 -4.65
CA GLU A 164 14.79 -10.63 -3.84
C GLU A 164 13.79 -9.90 -2.93
N ASP A 165 13.96 -8.59 -2.73
CA ASP A 165 12.98 -7.76 -2.04
C ASP A 165 11.82 -7.43 -2.98
N HIS A 166 10.89 -8.37 -3.05
CA HIS A 166 9.67 -8.20 -3.81
C HIS A 166 8.82 -7.00 -3.36
N HIS A 167 8.97 -6.52 -2.12
CA HIS A 167 8.29 -5.31 -1.69
C HIS A 167 8.82 -4.11 -2.44
N LEU A 168 10.14 -4.00 -2.52
CA LEU A 168 10.81 -2.95 -3.27
C LEU A 168 10.46 -3.02 -4.76
N MET A 169 10.46 -4.22 -5.35
CA MET A 169 10.13 -4.37 -6.78
C MET A 169 8.72 -3.92 -7.11
N GLU A 170 7.75 -4.24 -6.25
CA GLU A 170 6.40 -3.73 -6.44
C GLU A 170 6.29 -2.24 -6.14
N ILE A 171 6.97 -1.73 -5.09
CA ILE A 171 7.05 -0.29 -4.84
C ILE A 171 7.51 0.46 -6.09
N LEU A 172 8.53 -0.05 -6.78
CA LEU A 172 9.03 0.54 -8.02
C LEU A 172 8.01 0.45 -9.16
N TYR A 173 7.25 -0.63 -9.24
CA TYR A 173 6.18 -0.78 -10.22
C TYR A 173 5.02 0.20 -9.95
N MET A 174 4.53 0.27 -8.71
CA MET A 174 3.45 1.16 -8.32
C MET A 174 3.86 2.63 -8.46
N ALA A 175 5.10 2.99 -8.09
CA ALA A 175 5.63 4.33 -8.28
C ALA A 175 5.65 4.77 -9.76
N GLN A 176 5.88 3.83 -10.70
CA GLN A 176 5.79 4.11 -12.13
C GLN A 176 4.34 4.44 -12.52
N GLN A 177 3.36 3.65 -12.04
CA GLN A 177 1.95 3.90 -12.29
C GLN A 177 1.48 5.22 -11.66
N ASP A 178 1.86 5.49 -10.41
CA ASP A 178 1.53 6.74 -9.71
C ASP A 178 2.07 7.96 -10.46
N SER A 179 3.28 7.87 -11.04
CA SER A 179 3.83 8.94 -11.87
C SER A 179 3.01 9.13 -13.17
N ALA A 180 2.54 8.04 -13.79
CA ALA A 180 1.69 8.13 -14.97
C ALA A 180 0.30 8.68 -14.65
N ASP A 181 -0.30 8.31 -13.52
CA ASP A 181 -1.55 8.87 -13.02
C ASP A 181 -1.41 10.37 -12.73
N MET A 182 -0.28 10.80 -12.14
CA MET A 182 0.03 12.21 -11.92
C MET A 182 0.17 12.97 -13.24
N ALA A 183 0.79 12.38 -14.26
CA ALA A 183 0.84 12.97 -15.59
C ALA A 183 -0.57 13.19 -16.16
N GLU A 184 -1.47 12.21 -16.04
CA GLU A 184 -2.87 12.37 -16.46
C GLU A 184 -3.62 13.46 -15.67
N ARG A 185 -3.36 13.60 -14.37
CA ARG A 185 -3.90 14.70 -13.55
C ARG A 185 -3.45 16.06 -14.07
N TYR A 186 -2.16 16.23 -14.36
CA TYR A 186 -1.65 17.47 -14.95
C TYR A 186 -2.23 17.74 -16.34
N ALA A 187 -2.38 16.71 -17.16
CA ALA A 187 -3.02 16.82 -18.47
C ALA A 187 -4.45 17.34 -18.35
N ASN A 188 -5.24 16.80 -17.42
CA ASN A 188 -6.62 17.24 -17.18
C ASN A 188 -6.68 18.66 -16.60
N LEU A 189 -5.81 19.02 -15.65
CA LEU A 189 -5.73 20.38 -15.11
C LEU A 189 -5.37 21.42 -16.18
N MET A 190 -4.55 21.07 -17.19
CA MET A 190 -4.25 21.96 -18.31
C MET A 190 -5.46 22.27 -19.19
N THR A 191 -6.49 21.42 -19.17
CA THR A 191 -7.74 21.66 -19.90
C THR A 191 -8.73 22.54 -19.15
N ASP A 192 -8.52 22.78 -17.84
CA ASP A 192 -9.38 23.66 -17.04
C ASP A 192 -9.20 25.13 -17.50
N PRO A 193 -10.28 25.82 -17.93
CA PRO A 193 -10.23 27.23 -18.30
C PRO A 193 -9.64 28.15 -17.22
N ASN A 194 -9.87 27.85 -15.94
CA ASN A 194 -9.35 28.62 -14.80
C ASN A 194 -7.82 28.46 -14.66
N MET A 195 -7.25 27.42 -15.28
CA MET A 195 -5.81 27.13 -15.29
C MET A 195 -5.09 27.56 -16.56
N ALA A 196 -5.79 28.15 -17.54
CA ALA A 196 -5.21 28.48 -18.85
C ALA A 196 -3.94 29.35 -18.74
N SER A 197 -3.93 30.32 -17.82
CA SER A 197 -2.77 31.20 -17.56
C SER A 197 -1.59 30.51 -16.86
N SER A 198 -1.78 29.27 -16.41
CA SER A 198 -0.80 28.45 -15.69
C SER A 198 -0.49 27.14 -16.40
N ALA A 199 -1.00 26.95 -17.63
CA ALA A 199 -0.82 25.73 -18.42
C ALA A 199 0.66 25.37 -18.65
N ASN A 200 1.55 26.36 -18.80
CA ASN A 200 2.99 26.08 -18.94
C ASN A 200 3.61 25.50 -17.68
N VAL A 201 3.16 25.92 -16.48
CA VAL A 201 3.65 25.37 -15.20
C VAL A 201 3.21 23.92 -15.07
N LEU A 202 1.93 23.64 -15.34
CA LEU A 202 1.38 22.28 -15.33
C LEU A 202 2.05 21.38 -16.39
N LYS A 203 2.40 21.94 -17.55
CA LYS A 203 3.12 21.21 -18.59
C LYS A 203 4.52 20.81 -18.16
N THR A 204 5.22 21.66 -17.40
CA THR A 204 6.53 21.29 -16.85
C THR A 204 6.39 20.12 -15.88
N MET A 205 5.44 20.19 -14.94
CA MET A 205 5.17 19.10 -14.00
C MET A 205 4.81 17.80 -14.73
N TYR A 206 3.95 17.86 -15.75
CA TYR A 206 3.63 16.73 -16.62
C TYR A 206 4.89 16.07 -17.22
N LEU A 207 5.83 16.87 -17.71
CA LEU A 207 7.07 16.34 -18.30
C LEU A 207 8.00 15.74 -17.24
N ASP A 208 8.03 16.33 -16.06
CA ASP A 208 8.78 15.80 -14.91
C ASP A 208 8.20 14.44 -14.49
N GLU A 209 6.88 14.24 -14.52
CA GLU A 209 6.29 12.92 -14.27
C GLU A 209 6.70 11.84 -15.27
N LEU A 210 6.76 12.18 -16.56
CA LEU A 210 7.25 11.25 -17.58
C LEU A 210 8.74 10.94 -17.39
N LYS A 211 9.52 11.92 -16.93
CA LYS A 211 10.93 11.72 -16.54
C LYS A 211 11.02 10.79 -15.32
N HIS A 212 10.18 10.96 -14.31
CA HIS A 212 10.15 10.09 -13.12
C HIS A 212 9.91 8.62 -13.47
N ILE A 213 8.99 8.33 -14.41
CA ILE A 213 8.77 6.94 -14.89
C ILE A 213 10.08 6.33 -15.42
N ASN A 214 10.84 7.09 -16.20
CA ASN A 214 12.11 6.61 -16.75
C ASN A 214 13.19 6.44 -15.67
N GLN A 215 13.26 7.34 -14.69
CA GLN A 215 14.16 7.22 -13.54
C GLN A 215 13.84 5.98 -12.69
N LEU A 216 12.56 5.66 -12.50
CA LEU A 216 12.12 4.47 -11.79
C LEU A 216 12.46 3.18 -12.54
N LYS A 217 12.31 3.18 -13.87
CA LYS A 217 12.78 2.07 -14.73
C LYS A 217 14.29 1.90 -14.67
N GLU A 218 15.04 2.99 -14.53
CA GLU A 218 16.49 2.93 -14.32
C GLU A 218 16.83 2.38 -12.93
N ALA A 219 16.12 2.78 -11.87
CA ALA A 219 16.29 2.20 -10.54
C ALA A 219 16.04 0.68 -10.55
N TYR A 220 15.00 0.22 -11.24
CA TYR A 220 14.73 -1.21 -11.45
C TYR A 220 15.89 -1.89 -12.19
N TYR A 221 16.43 -1.26 -13.24
CA TYR A 221 17.57 -1.80 -13.98
C TYR A 221 18.84 -1.89 -13.12
N LEU A 222 19.14 -0.86 -12.32
CA LEU A 222 20.31 -0.87 -11.42
C LEU A 222 20.25 -2.01 -10.40
N ILE A 223 19.04 -2.36 -9.96
CA ILE A 223 18.80 -3.45 -9.00
C ILE A 223 18.85 -4.83 -9.67
N THR A 224 18.14 -5.00 -10.79
CA THR A 224 17.88 -6.33 -11.38
C THR A 224 18.85 -6.68 -12.52
N GLY A 225 19.51 -5.70 -13.12
CA GLY A 225 20.27 -5.85 -14.36
C GLY A 225 19.40 -6.05 -15.61
N THR A 226 18.06 -5.98 -15.48
CA THR A 226 17.10 -6.20 -16.56
C THR A 226 16.28 -4.94 -16.82
N ARG A 227 15.96 -4.67 -18.09
CA ARG A 227 15.12 -3.53 -18.44
C ARG A 227 13.67 -3.85 -18.09
N ASP A 228 13.01 -2.91 -17.41
CA ASP A 228 11.57 -2.99 -17.19
C ASP A 228 10.82 -2.68 -18.49
N THR A 229 10.15 -3.70 -19.04
CA THR A 229 9.37 -3.60 -20.28
C THR A 229 7.87 -3.41 -20.03
N ASN A 230 7.46 -3.20 -18.78
CA ASN A 230 6.06 -2.97 -18.47
C ASN A 230 5.56 -1.71 -19.18
N GLU A 231 4.39 -1.86 -19.80
CA GLU A 231 3.63 -0.73 -20.33
C GLU A 231 2.98 -0.02 -19.15
N ILE A 232 3.29 1.26 -19.00
CA ILE A 232 2.79 2.11 -17.92
C ILE A 232 1.86 3.11 -18.56
N THR A 233 0.59 3.09 -18.16
CA THR A 233 -0.46 3.94 -18.71
C THR A 233 -1.22 4.56 -17.55
N GLY A 234 -1.28 5.89 -17.54
CA GLY A 234 -2.01 6.61 -16.51
C GLY A 234 -3.51 6.38 -16.61
N THR A 235 -4.18 6.53 -15.48
CA THR A 235 -5.63 6.49 -15.36
C THR A 235 -6.19 7.90 -15.39
N THR A 236 -7.31 8.07 -16.10
CA THR A 236 -8.03 9.34 -16.10
C THR A 236 -8.57 9.62 -14.70
N PRO A 237 -8.36 10.82 -14.14
CA PRO A 237 -8.89 11.16 -12.81
C PRO A 237 -10.41 11.15 -12.77
N ASP A 238 -10.97 10.71 -11.64
CA ASP A 238 -12.43 10.74 -11.40
C ASP A 238 -12.96 12.14 -11.01
N THR A 239 -12.06 13.07 -10.68
CA THR A 239 -12.35 14.44 -10.24
C THR A 239 -11.87 15.46 -11.28
N LEU A 240 -12.47 16.66 -11.28
CA LEU A 240 -12.13 17.75 -12.21
C LEU A 240 -12.01 19.10 -11.48
N GLY A 241 -11.39 20.06 -12.15
CA GLY A 241 -11.29 21.45 -11.70
C GLY A 241 -10.64 21.60 -10.33
N GLN A 242 -11.34 22.29 -9.41
CA GLN A 242 -10.84 22.58 -8.07
C GLN A 242 -10.59 21.32 -7.22
N GLU A 243 -11.47 20.33 -7.29
CA GLU A 243 -11.32 19.08 -6.53
C GLU A 243 -10.10 18.30 -7.02
N LEU A 244 -9.93 18.21 -8.35
CA LEU A 244 -8.74 17.63 -8.96
C LEU A 244 -7.46 18.34 -8.52
N LEU A 245 -7.47 19.68 -8.46
CA LEU A 245 -6.33 20.46 -8.03
C LEU A 245 -5.96 20.18 -6.56
N GLU A 246 -6.96 20.10 -5.69
CA GLU A 246 -6.76 19.79 -4.27
C GLU A 246 -6.17 18.39 -4.08
N ASP A 247 -6.77 17.38 -4.73
CA ASP A 247 -6.29 16.01 -4.69
C ASP A 247 -4.84 15.92 -5.20
N THR A 248 -4.56 16.59 -6.31
CA THR A 248 -3.22 16.59 -6.94
C THR A 248 -2.17 17.24 -6.04
N LEU A 249 -2.52 18.34 -5.37
CA LEU A 249 -1.64 19.00 -4.40
C LEU A 249 -1.30 18.07 -3.22
N LEU A 250 -2.32 17.42 -2.65
CA LEU A 250 -2.11 16.50 -1.52
C LEU A 250 -1.25 15.30 -1.91
N LEU A 251 -1.48 14.75 -3.11
CA LEU A 251 -0.68 13.66 -3.66
C LEU A 251 0.79 14.07 -3.88
N GLU A 252 1.06 15.27 -4.37
CA GLU A 252 2.44 15.75 -4.57
C GLU A 252 3.22 15.84 -3.24
N ILE A 253 2.58 16.33 -2.19
CA ILE A 253 3.19 16.41 -0.86
C ILE A 253 3.47 15.00 -0.32
N ASP A 254 2.47 14.10 -0.39
CA ASP A 254 2.61 12.73 0.09
C ASP A 254 3.69 11.97 -0.71
N ASN A 255 3.76 12.18 -2.03
CA ASN A 255 4.79 11.60 -2.90
C ASN A 255 6.19 12.14 -2.57
N GLY A 256 6.34 13.43 -2.27
CA GLY A 256 7.61 14.03 -1.87
C GLY A 256 8.22 13.33 -0.64
N ASP A 257 7.39 13.06 0.37
CA ASP A 257 7.79 12.34 1.58
C ASP A 257 8.07 10.85 1.32
N PHE A 258 7.29 10.22 0.45
CA PHE A 258 7.51 8.84 0.02
C PHE A 258 8.89 8.66 -0.64
N TYR A 259 9.23 9.48 -1.64
CA TYR A 259 10.52 9.38 -2.34
C TYR A 259 11.70 9.76 -1.45
N ARG A 260 11.52 10.72 -0.54
CA ARG A 260 12.53 11.02 0.50
C ARG A 260 12.83 9.80 1.36
N SER A 261 11.82 8.99 1.67
CA SER A 261 11.99 7.79 2.48
C SER A 261 12.74 6.69 1.73
N LEU A 262 12.43 6.51 0.44
CA LEU A 262 13.20 5.62 -0.44
C LEU A 262 14.66 6.06 -0.48
N PHE A 263 14.93 7.34 -0.74
CA PHE A 263 16.28 7.92 -0.66
C PHE A 263 17.01 7.55 0.64
N LEU A 264 16.39 7.72 1.81
CA LEU A 264 17.03 7.39 3.09
C LEU A 264 17.28 5.89 3.30
N SER A 265 16.53 5.03 2.62
CA SER A 265 16.62 3.57 2.76
C SER A 265 17.59 2.91 1.78
N MET A 266 18.00 3.60 0.71
CA MET A 266 18.81 2.98 -0.35
C MET A 266 20.31 2.93 -0.02
N PRO A 267 20.96 1.77 -0.23
CA PRO A 267 22.38 1.60 0.09
C PRO A 267 23.33 2.23 -0.94
N SER A 268 22.92 2.32 -2.20
CA SER A 268 23.72 2.87 -3.32
C SER A 268 23.50 4.37 -3.50
N GLN A 269 24.56 5.11 -3.88
CA GLN A 269 24.44 6.54 -4.20
C GLN A 269 23.61 6.75 -5.47
N ASP A 270 23.81 5.93 -6.51
CA ASP A 270 23.08 6.06 -7.77
C ASP A 270 21.56 5.94 -7.55
N LEU A 271 21.13 4.99 -6.72
CA LEU A 271 19.73 4.87 -6.32
C LEU A 271 19.25 6.06 -5.46
N ARG A 272 20.09 6.52 -4.54
CA ARG A 272 19.77 7.70 -3.72
C ARG A 272 19.59 8.95 -4.56
N ASP A 273 20.45 9.18 -5.55
CA ASP A 273 20.39 10.36 -6.41
C ASP A 273 19.08 10.38 -7.21
N ILE A 274 18.67 9.23 -7.74
CA ILE A 274 17.36 9.08 -8.41
C ILE A 274 16.21 9.49 -7.48
N PHE A 275 16.11 8.88 -6.30
CA PHE A 275 14.98 9.15 -5.41
C PHE A 275 15.03 10.55 -4.79
N PHE A 276 16.22 11.12 -4.62
CA PHE A 276 16.39 12.50 -4.18
C PHE A 276 15.87 13.49 -5.22
N GLU A 277 16.23 13.29 -6.49
CA GLU A 277 15.78 14.16 -7.58
C GLU A 277 14.26 14.13 -7.70
N ILE A 278 13.66 12.93 -7.74
CA ILE A 278 12.19 12.79 -7.75
C ILE A 278 11.58 13.49 -6.54
N SER A 279 12.08 13.24 -5.33
CA SER A 279 11.57 13.87 -4.10
C SER A 279 11.62 15.40 -4.15
N ALA A 280 12.70 15.97 -4.69
CA ALA A 280 12.86 17.42 -4.83
C ALA A 280 11.86 18.01 -5.83
N ASP A 281 11.67 17.34 -6.97
CA ASP A 281 10.70 17.73 -8.00
C ASP A 281 9.28 17.71 -7.41
N LYS A 282 8.90 16.64 -6.68
CA LYS A 282 7.60 16.54 -5.99
C LYS A 282 7.32 17.68 -4.99
N MET A 283 8.30 18.02 -4.15
CA MET A 283 8.16 19.15 -3.23
C MET A 283 8.02 20.49 -3.96
N SER A 284 8.76 20.66 -5.07
CA SER A 284 8.63 21.83 -5.93
C SER A 284 7.23 21.92 -6.57
N HIS A 285 6.70 20.79 -7.03
CA HIS A 285 5.35 20.69 -7.58
C HIS A 285 4.30 21.07 -6.55
N GLY A 286 4.38 20.52 -5.34
CA GLY A 286 3.48 20.85 -4.23
C GLY A 286 3.46 22.35 -3.90
N ASN A 287 4.63 23.02 -3.92
CA ASN A 287 4.71 24.47 -3.73
C ASN A 287 4.00 25.24 -4.86
N ALA A 288 4.23 24.86 -6.11
CA ALA A 288 3.60 25.51 -7.24
C ALA A 288 2.08 25.26 -7.27
N LEU A 289 1.62 24.05 -6.98
CA LEU A 289 0.19 23.73 -6.85
C LEU A 289 -0.47 24.48 -5.70
N SER A 290 0.22 24.69 -4.57
CA SER A 290 -0.29 25.52 -3.46
C SER A 290 -0.56 26.96 -3.91
N TYR A 291 0.31 27.53 -4.75
CA TYR A 291 0.10 28.84 -5.35
C TYR A 291 -1.09 28.83 -6.33
N LEU A 292 -1.19 27.80 -7.19
CA LEU A 292 -2.31 27.67 -8.12
C LEU A 292 -3.65 27.50 -7.40
N PHE A 293 -3.68 26.73 -6.32
CA PHE A 293 -4.83 26.58 -5.44
C PHE A 293 -5.27 27.94 -4.91
N ALA A 294 -4.36 28.69 -4.27
CA ALA A 294 -4.70 30.04 -3.76
C ALA A 294 -5.24 30.98 -4.86
N LYS A 295 -4.68 30.91 -6.07
CA LYS A 295 -5.14 31.69 -7.23
C LYS A 295 -6.54 31.27 -7.71
N TYR A 296 -6.85 29.98 -7.67
CA TYR A 296 -8.15 29.44 -8.07
C TYR A 296 -9.31 29.99 -7.21
N TYR A 297 -9.09 30.18 -5.91
CA TYR A 297 -10.09 30.76 -4.99
C TYR A 297 -10.20 32.29 -5.05
N ALA A 298 -9.23 32.96 -5.67
CA ALA A 298 -9.17 34.42 -5.71
C ALA A 298 -9.88 35.03 -6.94
N GLY A 299 -10.28 34.20 -7.92
CA GLY A 299 -11.00 34.59 -9.14
C GLY A 299 -12.47 34.23 -9.06
#